data_AF-A0A962W9V9-F1
#
_entry.id   AF-A0A962W9V9-F1
#
_cell.length_a   1.000
_cell.length_b   1.000
_cell.length_c   1.000
_cell.angle_alpha   90.00
_cell.angle_beta   90.00
_cell.angle_gamma   90.00
#
_symmetry.space_group_name_H-M   'P 1'
#
loop_
_entity.id
_entity.type
_entity.pdbx_description
1 polymer ?
#
loop_
_entity_poly.entity_id
_entity_poly.type
_entity_poly.pdbx_seq_one_letter_code
_entity_poly.pdbx_strand_id
1 'polypeptide(L)'
;MTGLWPRIISISLALLALVACGDDRQAAPEPASRPVKVFVVEGSEVDAVRSFPGKVDASQRAELAFRVGGQLQELPVKEGDLVKKGQVLARLDPTDYKLILEDRQARFDNTERNFKRAKDLVADGNISRLDFDRMEAEYRSASAALSQAKKDLEYTVLIAPFAGRVAQRDVENFEEVMAKQTVMWLQNIDQLDIVINLPESVVRSVRGGVSREVGDGGHTDPAVRAT
;
A
#
# COMPACT_ATOMS: atom_id res chain seq x y z
N MET A 1 -98.25 -78.39 37.02
CA MET A 1 -96.92 -78.58 37.64
C MET A 1 -95.97 -79.11 36.55
N THR A 2 -95.48 -78.23 35.66
CA THR A 2 -94.12 -77.62 35.56
C THR A 2 -93.07 -78.55 34.92
N GLY A 3 -92.42 -78.27 33.78
CA GLY A 3 -92.43 -77.13 32.86
C GLY A 3 -91.46 -77.40 31.68
N LEU A 4 -91.91 -77.08 30.46
CA LEU A 4 -91.19 -77.21 29.18
C LEU A 4 -90.06 -76.16 29.07
N TRP A 5 -88.78 -76.52 29.08
CA TRP A 5 -87.67 -75.54 28.89
C TRP A 5 -86.57 -75.88 27.85
N PRO A 6 -86.29 -77.14 27.40
CA PRO A 6 -85.13 -77.33 26.51
C PRO A 6 -85.41 -77.07 25.00
N ARG A 7 -86.64 -76.77 24.58
CA ARG A 7 -87.01 -76.60 23.16
C ARG A 7 -86.93 -75.16 22.62
N ILE A 8 -86.83 -74.15 23.49
CA ILE A 8 -86.86 -72.72 23.08
C ILE A 8 -85.45 -72.20 22.71
N ILE A 9 -84.38 -72.80 23.25
CA ILE A 9 -82.99 -72.36 23.01
C ILE A 9 -82.51 -72.75 21.60
N SER A 10 -83.02 -73.85 21.02
CA SER A 10 -82.62 -74.31 19.69
C SER A 10 -83.20 -73.49 18.52
N ILE A 11 -84.25 -72.69 18.74
CA ILE A 11 -84.88 -71.85 17.70
C ILE A 11 -84.22 -70.46 17.61
N SER A 12 -83.68 -69.95 18.72
CA SER A 12 -82.99 -68.65 18.76
C SER A 12 -81.64 -68.64 18.02
N LEU A 13 -80.90 -69.75 18.05
CA LEU A 13 -79.59 -69.85 17.38
C LEU A 13 -79.69 -69.98 15.85
N ALA A 14 -80.83 -70.45 15.33
CA ALA A 14 -81.06 -70.59 13.89
C ALA A 14 -81.42 -69.26 13.21
N LEU A 15 -81.96 -68.27 13.95
CA LEU A 15 -82.33 -66.96 13.39
C LEU A 15 -81.12 -66.02 13.23
N LEU A 16 -80.05 -66.22 13.99
CA LEU A 16 -78.84 -65.37 13.91
C LEU A 16 -77.96 -65.68 12.69
N ALA A 17 -78.08 -66.87 12.10
CA ALA A 17 -77.29 -67.28 10.94
C ALA A 17 -77.78 -66.65 9.61
N LEU A 18 -78.98 -66.07 9.57
CA LEU A 18 -79.56 -65.50 8.34
C LEU A 18 -79.19 -64.04 8.07
N VAL A 19 -78.60 -63.31 9.04
CA VAL A 19 -78.24 -61.88 8.87
C VAL A 19 -76.82 -61.70 8.32
N ALA A 20 -76.06 -62.78 8.11
CA ALA A 20 -74.64 -62.71 7.72
C ALA A 20 -74.37 -62.74 6.19
N CYS A 21 -75.37 -62.57 5.33
CA CYS A 21 -75.18 -62.50 3.88
C CYS A 21 -75.99 -61.36 3.26
N GLY A 22 -75.36 -60.19 3.13
CA GLY A 22 -75.74 -59.11 2.22
C GLY A 22 -74.49 -58.68 1.44
N ASP A 23 -74.50 -58.95 0.13
CA ASP A 23 -73.42 -58.69 -0.84
C ASP A 23 -73.57 -57.26 -1.39
N ASP A 24 -72.59 -56.40 -1.19
CA ASP A 24 -72.59 -55.01 -1.70
C ASP A 24 -71.31 -54.76 -2.50
N ARG A 25 -71.45 -54.71 -3.82
CA ARG A 25 -70.36 -54.46 -4.79
C ARG A 25 -70.26 -52.97 -5.07
N GLN A 26 -69.13 -52.34 -4.75
CA GLN A 26 -68.86 -50.94 -5.07
C GLN A 26 -67.68 -50.78 -6.05
N ALA A 27 -67.91 -49.93 -7.04
CA ALA A 27 -67.08 -49.69 -8.23
C ALA A 27 -65.72 -49.05 -7.92
N ALA A 28 -64.73 -49.31 -8.78
CA ALA A 28 -63.35 -48.86 -8.64
C ALA A 28 -63.20 -47.33 -8.83
N PRO A 29 -62.40 -46.62 -8.01
CA PRO A 29 -62.24 -45.17 -8.09
C PRO A 29 -61.11 -44.73 -9.05
N GLU A 30 -61.32 -43.59 -9.72
CA GLU A 30 -60.37 -42.90 -10.62
C GLU A 30 -59.10 -42.40 -9.89
N PRO A 31 -57.94 -42.27 -10.58
CA PRO A 31 -56.67 -41.99 -9.93
C PRO A 31 -56.59 -40.56 -9.38
N ALA A 32 -56.38 -40.47 -8.06
CA ALA A 32 -56.27 -39.21 -7.34
C ALA A 32 -55.06 -38.36 -7.77
N SER A 33 -55.31 -37.09 -8.11
CA SER A 33 -54.27 -36.08 -8.33
C SER A 33 -53.42 -35.90 -7.07
N ARG A 34 -52.09 -36.02 -7.21
CA ARG A 34 -51.14 -35.89 -6.09
C ARG A 34 -50.59 -34.45 -6.02
N PRO A 35 -51.05 -33.60 -5.10
CA PRO A 35 -50.49 -32.27 -4.96
C PRO A 35 -49.04 -32.35 -4.47
N VAL A 36 -48.14 -31.70 -5.19
CA VAL A 36 -46.74 -31.47 -4.77
C VAL A 36 -46.56 -30.03 -4.36
N LYS A 37 -45.81 -29.84 -3.28
CA LYS A 37 -45.53 -28.51 -2.73
C LYS A 37 -44.41 -27.88 -3.56
N VAL A 38 -44.72 -26.81 -4.26
CA VAL A 38 -43.75 -25.99 -4.99
C VAL A 38 -43.47 -24.70 -4.21
N PHE A 39 -42.28 -24.15 -4.38
CA PHE A 39 -41.94 -22.81 -3.92
C PHE A 39 -41.31 -22.04 -5.08
N VAL A 40 -41.63 -20.75 -5.18
CA VAL A 40 -41.06 -19.85 -6.18
C VAL A 40 -39.75 -19.29 -5.62
N VAL A 41 -38.66 -19.48 -6.35
CA VAL A 41 -37.37 -18.87 -6.01
C VAL A 41 -37.37 -17.48 -6.62
N GLU A 42 -37.63 -16.46 -5.79
CA GLU A 42 -37.34 -15.08 -6.17
C GLU A 42 -35.82 -14.91 -6.15
N GLY A 43 -35.24 -14.58 -7.31
CA GLY A 43 -33.84 -14.23 -7.42
C GLY A 43 -33.59 -12.92 -6.69
N SER A 44 -33.25 -12.98 -5.41
CA SER A 44 -32.56 -11.85 -4.79
C SER A 44 -31.19 -11.79 -5.45
N GLU A 45 -30.87 -10.67 -6.11
CA GLU A 45 -29.47 -10.28 -6.30
C GLU A 45 -28.91 -10.09 -4.89
N VAL A 46 -28.45 -11.19 -4.30
CA VAL A 46 -27.66 -11.12 -3.08
C VAL A 46 -26.33 -10.56 -3.58
N ASP A 47 -26.16 -9.24 -3.44
CA ASP A 47 -24.85 -8.64 -3.48
C ASP A 47 -23.99 -9.42 -2.49
N ALA A 48 -23.15 -10.30 -3.03
CA ALA A 48 -22.30 -11.16 -2.24
C ALA A 48 -21.20 -10.28 -1.66
N VAL A 49 -21.51 -9.55 -0.58
CA VAL A 49 -20.57 -8.71 0.15
C VAL A 49 -19.54 -9.65 0.79
N ARG A 50 -18.36 -9.71 0.17
CA ARG A 50 -17.22 -10.46 0.69
C ARG A 50 -16.29 -9.49 1.40
N SER A 51 -16.16 -9.66 2.71
CA SER A 51 -15.15 -8.92 3.48
C SER A 51 -13.85 -9.70 3.49
N PHE A 52 -12.75 -9.00 3.24
CA PHE A 52 -11.41 -9.55 3.34
C PHE A 52 -10.62 -8.68 4.32
N PRO A 53 -9.86 -9.28 5.26
CA PRO A 53 -8.97 -8.51 6.10
C PRO A 53 -7.89 -7.86 5.22
N GLY A 54 -7.84 -6.53 5.23
CA GLY A 54 -6.81 -5.73 4.60
C GLY A 54 -5.85 -5.18 5.65
N LYS A 55 -4.59 -5.00 5.28
CA LYS A 55 -3.63 -4.23 6.06
C LYS A 55 -3.45 -2.87 5.42
N VAL A 56 -3.56 -1.81 6.22
CA VAL A 56 -3.22 -0.44 5.80
C VAL A 56 -1.69 -0.31 5.80
N ASP A 57 -1.13 0.10 4.68
CA ASP A 57 0.30 0.40 4.54
C ASP A 57 0.50 1.83 4.02
N ALA A 58 1.65 2.41 4.34
CA ALA A 58 2.02 3.72 3.82
C ALA A 58 2.37 3.58 2.34
N SER A 59 1.72 4.38 1.48
CA SER A 59 1.97 4.34 0.04
C SER A 59 3.44 4.59 -0.33
N GLN A 60 4.12 5.43 0.46
CA GLN A 60 5.52 5.81 0.21
C GLN A 60 6.31 5.88 1.52
N ARG A 61 7.35 5.06 1.60
CA ARG A 61 8.36 5.09 2.66
C ARG A 61 9.71 5.42 2.05
N ALA A 62 10.40 6.40 2.62
CA ALA A 62 11.75 6.78 2.22
C ALA A 62 12.71 6.64 3.40
N GLU A 63 13.78 5.89 3.17
CA GLU A 63 14.97 5.88 4.03
C GLU A 63 15.84 7.07 3.63
N LEU A 64 16.05 8.00 4.57
CA LEU A 64 16.81 9.21 4.34
C LEU A 64 18.22 9.03 4.92
N ALA A 65 19.21 9.34 4.09
CA ALA A 65 20.63 9.20 4.38
C ALA A 65 21.39 10.40 3.82
N PHE A 66 22.46 10.82 4.50
CA PHE A 66 23.39 11.79 3.93
C PHE A 66 24.23 11.13 2.83
N ARG A 67 24.55 11.89 1.78
CA ARG A 67 25.42 11.40 0.70
C ARG A 67 26.91 11.52 1.05
N VAL A 68 27.23 12.37 2.02
CA VAL A 68 28.56 12.64 2.53
C VAL A 68 28.59 12.32 4.04
N GLY A 69 29.77 12.05 4.59
CA GLY A 69 29.94 11.77 6.02
C GLY A 69 30.25 13.04 6.82
N GLY A 70 30.08 12.97 8.14
CA GLY A 70 30.44 14.08 9.03
C GLY A 70 29.72 14.00 10.37
N GLN A 71 30.01 14.94 11.26
CA GLN A 71 29.33 15.04 12.54
C GLN A 71 27.97 15.72 12.39
N LEU A 72 26.93 15.17 13.02
CA LEU A 72 25.61 15.77 13.07
C LEU A 72 25.61 17.01 13.97
N GLN A 73 25.34 18.17 13.39
CA GLN A 73 25.31 19.44 14.13
C GLN A 73 23.92 19.74 14.68
N GLU A 74 22.88 19.53 13.86
CA GLU A 74 21.49 19.83 14.20
C GLU A 74 20.53 18.75 13.67
N LEU A 75 19.65 18.28 14.55
CA LEU A 75 18.51 17.42 14.25
C LEU A 75 17.22 18.00 14.87
N PRO A 76 16.58 18.99 14.21
CA PRO A 76 15.43 19.69 14.78
C PRO A 76 14.13 18.87 14.84
N VAL A 77 14.03 17.80 14.05
CA VAL A 77 12.81 16.99 13.93
C VAL A 77 12.81 15.81 14.90
N LYS A 78 11.64 15.50 15.44
CA LYS A 78 11.41 14.34 16.32
C LYS A 78 10.59 13.27 15.62
N GLU A 79 10.64 12.06 16.16
CA GLU A 79 9.77 10.97 15.73
C GLU A 79 8.29 11.37 15.93
N GLY A 80 7.48 11.09 14.91
CA GLY A 80 6.08 11.49 14.86
C GLY A 80 5.82 12.90 14.33
N ASP A 81 6.84 13.73 14.10
CA ASP A 81 6.64 15.08 13.57
C ASP A 81 6.19 15.07 12.11
N LEU A 82 5.32 16.04 11.76
CA LEU A 82 4.89 16.30 10.39
C LEU A 82 5.88 17.24 9.71
N VAL A 83 6.34 16.86 8.52
CA VAL A 83 7.30 17.62 7.73
C VAL A 83 6.78 17.88 6.33
N LYS A 84 7.16 19.03 5.77
CA LYS A 84 6.79 19.42 4.40
C LYS A 84 7.93 19.09 3.44
N LYS A 85 7.59 18.90 2.17
CA LYS A 85 8.59 18.77 1.09
C LYS A 85 9.55 19.96 1.10
N GLY A 86 10.85 19.68 1.06
CA GLY A 86 11.92 20.69 1.09
C GLY A 86 12.29 21.21 2.48
N GLN A 87 11.63 20.74 3.55
CA GLN A 87 11.99 21.09 4.92
C GLN A 87 13.35 20.47 5.28
N VAL A 88 14.19 21.23 6.00
CA VAL A 88 15.44 20.73 6.56
C VAL A 88 15.14 19.80 7.72
N LEU A 89 15.63 18.57 7.63
CA LEU A 89 15.44 17.52 8.62
C LEU A 89 16.66 17.38 9.53
N ALA A 90 17.85 17.51 8.95
CA ALA A 90 19.11 17.36 9.67
C ALA A 90 20.25 18.13 8.97
N ARG A 91 21.28 18.52 9.73
CA ARG A 91 22.47 19.22 9.22
C ARG A 91 23.74 18.64 9.81
N LEU A 92 24.72 18.33 8.95
CA LEU A 92 26.09 18.01 9.35
C LEU A 92 26.91 19.29 9.54
N ASP A 93 28.00 19.21 10.31
CA ASP A 93 28.98 20.29 10.38
C ASP A 93 29.54 20.58 8.97
N PRO A 94 29.30 21.77 8.40
CA PRO A 94 29.73 22.10 7.05
C PRO A 94 31.16 22.66 7.00
N THR A 95 31.87 22.77 8.11
CA THR A 95 33.15 23.52 8.20
C THR A 95 34.19 23.01 7.20
N ASP A 96 34.48 21.71 7.20
CA ASP A 96 35.46 21.12 6.29
C ASP A 96 35.03 21.26 4.82
N TYR A 97 33.73 21.07 4.54
CA TYR A 97 33.17 21.21 3.21
C TYR A 97 33.23 22.65 2.69
N LYS A 98 33.06 23.66 3.56
CA LYS A 98 33.24 25.07 3.22
C LYS A 98 34.69 25.39 2.90
N LEU A 99 35.64 24.90 3.70
CA LEU A 99 37.06 25.10 3.45
C LEU A 99 37.49 24.50 2.10
N ILE A 100 37.01 23.28 1.79
CA ILE A 100 37.26 22.65 0.50
C ILE A 100 36.61 23.46 -0.63
N LEU A 101 35.37 23.94 -0.46
CA LEU A 101 34.71 24.78 -1.45
C LEU A 101 35.52 26.05 -1.75
N GLU A 102 36.01 26.73 -0.72
CA GLU A 102 36.83 27.94 -0.85
C GLU A 102 38.14 27.68 -1.61
N ASP A 103 38.85 26.59 -1.28
CA ASP A 103 40.05 26.15 -2.02
C ASP A 103 39.75 25.91 -3.51
N ARG A 104 38.68 25.16 -3.81
CA ARG A 104 38.29 24.86 -5.20
C ARG A 104 37.80 26.10 -5.95
N GLN A 105 37.15 27.03 -5.27
CA GLN A 105 36.75 28.31 -5.86
C GLN A 105 37.98 29.15 -6.22
N ALA A 106 38.96 29.27 -5.32
CA ALA A 106 40.20 29.99 -5.61
C ALA A 106 40.98 29.39 -6.78
N ARG A 107 41.03 28.05 -6.87
CA ARG A 107 41.67 27.34 -7.99
C ARG A 107 40.91 27.55 -9.30
N PHE A 108 39.58 27.48 -9.28
CA PHE A 108 38.75 27.80 -10.44
C PHE A 108 39.01 29.23 -10.93
N ASP A 109 38.96 30.23 -10.05
CA ASP A 109 39.16 31.63 -10.40
C ASP A 109 40.54 31.87 -11.02
N ASN A 110 41.58 31.21 -10.51
CA ASN A 110 42.92 31.28 -11.09
C ASN A 110 42.97 30.68 -12.50
N THR A 111 42.48 29.45 -12.66
CA THR A 111 42.48 28.77 -13.97
C THR A 111 41.58 29.46 -15.00
N GLU A 112 40.47 30.06 -14.56
CA GLU A 112 39.58 30.84 -15.42
C GLU A 112 40.29 32.08 -15.97
N ARG A 113 40.99 32.83 -15.11
CA ARG A 113 41.80 33.97 -15.55
C ARG A 113 42.92 33.55 -16.51
N ASN A 114 43.55 32.40 -16.27
CA ASN A 114 44.60 31.88 -17.15
C ASN A 114 44.03 31.48 -18.52
N PHE A 115 42.91 30.76 -18.53
CA PHE A 115 42.22 30.37 -19.76
C PHE A 115 41.72 31.58 -20.56
N LYS A 116 41.12 32.58 -19.90
CA LYS A 116 40.70 33.84 -20.55
C LYS A 116 41.90 34.54 -21.22
N ARG A 117 43.02 34.68 -20.51
CA ARG A 117 44.25 35.25 -21.08
C ARG A 117 44.80 34.41 -22.23
N ALA A 118 44.80 33.09 -22.11
CA ALA A 118 45.26 32.19 -23.16
C ALA A 118 44.42 32.31 -24.43
N LYS A 119 43.10 32.48 -24.27
CA LYS A 119 42.16 32.67 -25.39
C LYS A 119 42.48 33.92 -26.21
N ASP A 120 42.83 35.02 -25.54
CA ASP A 120 43.22 36.26 -26.21
C ASP A 120 44.60 36.09 -26.89
N LEU A 121 45.57 35.52 -26.17
CA LEU A 121 46.94 35.35 -26.69
C LEU A 121 47.03 34.35 -27.86
N VAL A 122 46.21 33.29 -27.89
CA VAL A 122 46.22 32.33 -29.01
C VAL A 122 45.58 32.94 -30.26
N ALA A 123 44.61 33.83 -30.10
CA ALA A 123 44.00 34.57 -31.21
C ALA A 123 45.01 35.53 -31.86
N ASP A 124 45.88 36.14 -31.04
CA ASP A 124 46.96 37.02 -31.49
C ASP A 124 48.22 36.26 -31.97
N GLY A 125 48.23 34.91 -31.88
CA GLY A 125 49.38 34.08 -32.27
C GLY A 125 50.56 34.11 -31.29
N ASN A 126 50.37 34.62 -30.07
CA ASN A 126 51.40 34.80 -29.05
C ASN A 126 51.69 33.53 -28.22
N ILE A 127 50.84 32.51 -28.28
CA ILE A 127 51.05 31.20 -27.62
C ILE A 127 50.76 30.03 -28.55
N SER A 128 51.34 28.86 -28.25
CA SER A 128 51.07 27.62 -28.97
C SER A 128 49.63 27.13 -28.71
N ARG A 129 49.04 26.45 -29.70
CA ARG A 129 47.77 25.73 -29.51
C ARG A 129 47.85 24.69 -28.40
N LEU A 130 49.00 24.03 -28.24
CA LEU A 130 49.21 23.05 -27.18
C LEU A 130 49.10 23.69 -25.78
N ASP A 131 49.64 24.91 -25.62
CA ASP A 131 49.57 25.62 -24.34
C ASP A 131 48.14 26.11 -24.05
N PHE A 132 47.43 26.57 -25.08
CA PHE A 132 46.01 26.91 -24.97
C PHE A 132 45.17 25.69 -24.54
N ASP A 133 45.33 24.55 -25.23
CA ASP A 133 44.60 23.31 -24.94
C ASP A 133 44.87 22.81 -23.51
N ARG A 134 46.12 22.97 -23.03
CA ARG A 134 46.48 22.65 -21.64
C ARG A 134 45.76 23.56 -20.64
N MET A 135 45.75 24.87 -20.85
CA MET A 135 45.07 25.81 -19.94
C MET A 135 43.55 25.62 -19.97
N GLU A 136 42.98 25.28 -21.13
CA GLU A 136 41.58 24.91 -21.26
C GLU A 136 41.26 23.64 -20.45
N ALA A 137 42.08 22.60 -20.56
CA ALA A 137 41.92 21.37 -19.80
C ALA A 137 42.01 21.61 -18.28
N GLU A 138 42.97 22.43 -17.85
CA GLU A 138 43.13 22.84 -16.44
C GLU A 138 41.90 23.59 -15.92
N TYR A 139 41.36 24.54 -16.70
CA TYR A 139 40.12 25.25 -16.38
C TYR A 139 38.91 24.31 -16.27
N ARG A 140 38.72 23.42 -17.24
CA ARG A 140 37.63 22.42 -17.22
C ARG A 140 37.73 21.50 -16.01
N SER A 141 38.94 21.07 -15.66
CA SER A 141 39.20 20.25 -14.47
C SER A 141 38.85 21.00 -13.18
N ALA A 142 39.30 22.25 -13.04
CA ALA A 142 38.99 23.08 -11.88
C ALA A 142 37.49 23.39 -11.76
N SER A 143 36.80 23.60 -12.88
CA SER A 143 35.35 23.80 -12.93
C SER A 143 34.59 22.57 -12.42
N ALA A 144 34.98 21.38 -12.86
CA ALA A 144 34.38 20.13 -12.37
C ALA A 144 34.63 19.93 -10.88
N ALA A 145 35.85 20.20 -10.40
CA ALA A 145 36.19 20.10 -8.99
C ALA A 145 35.40 21.09 -8.10
N LEU A 146 35.15 22.31 -8.59
CA LEU A 146 34.32 23.30 -7.90
C LEU A 146 32.86 22.84 -7.82
N SER A 147 32.30 22.33 -8.92
CA SER A 147 30.94 21.79 -8.95
C SER A 147 30.77 20.62 -7.98
N GLN A 148 31.78 19.75 -7.86
CA GLN A 148 31.78 18.66 -6.87
C GLN A 148 31.75 19.21 -5.44
N ALA A 149 32.65 20.14 -5.09
CA ALA A 149 32.70 20.72 -3.75
C ALA A 149 31.40 21.44 -3.37
N LYS A 150 30.73 22.11 -4.33
CA LYS A 150 29.40 22.71 -4.13
C LYS A 150 28.35 21.66 -3.80
N LYS A 151 28.36 20.52 -4.50
CA LYS A 151 27.42 19.42 -4.25
C LYS A 151 27.68 18.73 -2.93
N ASP A 152 28.94 18.54 -2.56
CA ASP A 152 29.30 17.96 -1.27
C ASP A 152 28.81 18.84 -0.12
N LEU A 153 28.95 20.17 -0.24
CA LEU A 153 28.38 21.12 0.72
C LEU A 153 26.84 21.07 0.75
N GLU A 154 26.17 21.00 -0.40
CA GLU A 154 24.71 20.84 -0.47
C GLU A 154 24.25 19.56 0.24
N TYR A 155 25.02 18.47 0.11
CA TYR A 155 24.74 17.18 0.74
C TYR A 155 24.97 17.13 2.25
N THR A 156 25.53 18.19 2.87
CA THR A 156 25.58 18.34 4.33
C THR A 156 24.20 18.62 4.95
N VAL A 157 23.22 18.99 4.13
CA VAL A 157 21.85 19.30 4.57
C VAL A 157 20.91 18.21 4.07
N LEU A 158 20.23 17.54 5.00
CA LEU A 158 19.21 16.55 4.68
C LEU A 158 17.86 17.23 4.58
N ILE A 159 17.23 17.14 3.41
CA ILE A 159 15.91 17.73 3.13
C ILE A 159 14.86 16.66 2.86
N ALA A 160 13.61 16.96 3.22
CA ALA A 160 12.49 16.06 2.96
C ALA A 160 12.13 15.98 1.46
N PRO A 161 12.14 14.80 0.82
CA PRO A 161 11.80 14.66 -0.60
C PRO A 161 10.30 14.85 -0.90
N PHE A 162 9.44 14.59 0.08
CA PHE A 162 7.98 14.75 0.02
C PHE A 162 7.44 15.16 1.41
N ALA A 163 6.15 15.53 1.48
CA ALA A 163 5.48 15.82 2.74
C ALA A 163 5.04 14.51 3.42
N GLY A 164 5.24 14.41 4.74
CA GLY A 164 4.97 13.16 5.46
C GLY A 164 5.24 13.28 6.95
N ARG A 165 5.28 12.13 7.61
CA ARG A 165 5.58 12.00 9.04
C ARG A 165 6.91 11.26 9.24
N VAL A 166 7.72 11.77 10.15
CA VAL A 166 8.95 11.08 10.58
C VAL A 166 8.55 9.83 11.35
N ALA A 167 8.90 8.65 10.85
CA ALA A 167 8.55 7.38 11.47
C ALA A 167 9.51 7.00 12.58
N GLN A 168 10.82 7.11 12.32
CA GLN A 168 11.88 6.74 13.26
C GLN A 168 13.15 7.53 12.95
N ARG A 169 13.94 7.84 13.99
CA ARG A 169 15.31 8.36 13.88
C ARG A 169 16.30 7.31 14.38
N ASP A 170 17.36 7.07 13.61
CA ASP A 170 18.38 6.07 13.93
C ASP A 170 19.68 6.71 14.46
N VAL A 171 19.71 8.04 14.63
CA VAL A 171 20.88 8.80 15.11
C VAL A 171 20.50 9.91 16.08
N GLU A 172 21.49 10.40 16.83
CA GLU A 172 21.36 11.53 17.76
C GLU A 172 22.21 12.74 17.36
N ASN A 173 21.90 13.91 17.95
CA ASN A 173 22.70 15.11 17.71
C ASN A 173 24.13 14.91 18.21
N PHE A 174 25.11 15.48 17.50
CA PHE A 174 26.57 15.35 17.75
C PHE A 174 27.17 13.97 17.45
N GLU A 175 26.40 13.03 16.93
CA GLU A 175 26.89 11.72 16.46
C GLU A 175 27.60 11.84 15.12
N GLU A 176 28.58 10.97 14.85
CA GLU A 176 29.29 10.90 13.58
C GLU A 176 28.58 9.91 12.64
N VAL A 177 28.22 10.38 11.43
CA VAL A 177 27.51 9.57 10.44
C VAL A 177 28.37 9.30 9.22
N MET A 178 28.29 8.07 8.71
CA MET A 178 28.95 7.69 7.46
C MET A 178 28.11 8.08 6.24
N ALA A 179 28.78 8.26 5.10
CA ALA A 179 28.10 8.45 3.83
C ALA A 179 27.19 7.26 3.51
N LYS A 180 25.94 7.54 3.12
CA LYS A 180 24.88 6.58 2.79
C LYS A 180 24.38 5.73 3.96
N GLN A 181 24.73 6.07 5.20
CA GLN A 181 24.11 5.49 6.39
C GLN A 181 22.69 6.04 6.55
N THR A 182 21.71 5.17 6.79
CA THR A 182 20.33 5.57 7.08
C THR A 182 20.27 6.32 8.41
N VAL A 183 19.66 7.50 8.38
CA VAL A 183 19.56 8.44 9.50
C VAL A 183 18.13 8.48 10.04
N MET A 184 17.14 8.43 9.14
CA MET A 184 15.73 8.50 9.51
C MET A 184 14.81 7.93 8.44
N TRP A 185 13.59 7.63 8.85
CA TRP A 185 12.54 7.10 8.00
C TRP A 185 11.42 8.12 7.86
N LEU A 186 11.05 8.43 6.62
CA LEU A 186 9.94 9.34 6.30
C LEU A 186 8.81 8.55 5.63
N GLN A 187 7.58 8.72 6.12
CA GLN A 187 6.39 8.04 5.58
C GLN A 187 5.37 9.06 5.10
N ASN A 188 4.82 8.84 3.91
CA ASN A 188 3.69 9.61 3.42
C ASN A 188 2.40 9.10 4.08
N ILE A 189 1.65 10.00 4.73
CA ILE A 189 0.37 9.68 5.38
C ILE A 189 -0.84 10.21 4.61
N ASP A 190 -0.63 10.99 3.54
CA ASP A 190 -1.72 11.55 2.73
C ASP A 190 -2.27 10.53 1.72
N GLN A 191 -1.48 9.51 1.39
CA GLN A 191 -1.85 8.40 0.53
C GLN A 191 -1.64 7.10 1.31
N LEU A 192 -2.74 6.41 1.61
CA LEU A 192 -2.70 5.10 2.26
C LEU A 192 -3.09 4.04 1.24
N ASP A 193 -2.27 3.00 1.14
CA ASP A 193 -2.56 1.84 0.31
C ASP A 193 -3.15 0.74 1.19
N ILE A 194 -4.13 0.00 0.65
CA ILE A 194 -4.74 -1.12 1.35
C ILE A 194 -4.32 -2.40 0.66
N VAL A 195 -3.50 -3.18 1.34
CA VAL A 195 -3.04 -4.47 0.84
C VAL A 195 -4.01 -5.54 1.31
N ILE A 196 -4.70 -6.18 0.35
CA ILE A 196 -5.65 -7.28 0.58
C ILE A 196 -5.10 -8.55 -0.06
N ASN A 197 -4.99 -9.62 0.74
CA ASN A 197 -4.58 -10.92 0.23
C ASN A 197 -5.80 -11.70 -0.28
N LEU A 198 -5.97 -11.78 -1.61
CA LEU A 198 -7.07 -12.49 -2.24
C LEU A 198 -6.60 -13.83 -2.82
N PRO A 199 -7.32 -14.95 -2.57
CA PRO A 199 -7.10 -16.20 -3.29
C PRO A 199 -7.29 -16.01 -4.80
N GLU A 200 -6.49 -16.69 -5.61
CA GLU A 200 -6.51 -16.56 -7.09
C GLU A 200 -7.92 -16.80 -7.69
N SER A 201 -8.68 -17.72 -7.09
CA SER A 201 -10.05 -18.04 -7.47
C SER A 201 -10.99 -16.82 -7.43
N VAL A 202 -10.76 -15.88 -6.52
CA VAL A 202 -11.54 -14.65 -6.37
C VAL A 202 -11.05 -13.55 -7.33
N VAL A 203 -9.73 -13.44 -7.52
CA VAL A 203 -9.14 -12.44 -8.43
C VAL A 203 -9.66 -12.61 -9.87
N ARG A 204 -9.86 -13.86 -10.31
CA ARG A 204 -10.39 -14.18 -11.64
C ARG A 204 -11.81 -13.66 -11.87
N SER A 205 -12.66 -13.67 -10.83
CA SER A 205 -14.04 -13.17 -10.89
C SER A 205 -14.17 -11.64 -10.79
N VAL A 206 -13.16 -10.94 -10.26
CA VAL A 206 -13.23 -9.49 -9.97
C VAL A 206 -12.81 -8.62 -11.17
N ARG A 207 -12.32 -9.21 -12.27
CA ARG A 207 -11.97 -8.48 -13.51
C ARG A 207 -13.16 -7.78 -14.20
N GLY A 208 -14.39 -7.99 -13.73
CA GLY A 208 -15.63 -7.41 -14.29
C GLY A 208 -16.01 -6.01 -13.82
N GLY A 209 -15.17 -5.30 -13.03
CA GLY A 209 -15.47 -3.96 -12.53
C GLY A 209 -16.40 -4.00 -11.32
N VAL A 210 -15.82 -4.13 -10.13
CA VAL A 210 -16.56 -4.15 -8.85
C VAL A 210 -16.19 -2.90 -8.06
N SER A 211 -17.21 -2.18 -7.60
CA SER A 211 -17.05 -1.07 -6.66
C SER A 211 -16.47 -1.57 -5.33
N ARG A 212 -15.42 -0.92 -4.83
CA ARG A 212 -14.75 -1.28 -3.58
C ARG A 212 -15.07 -0.24 -2.52
N GLU A 213 -15.67 -0.66 -1.42
CA GLU A 213 -15.87 0.17 -0.24
C GLU A 213 -14.96 -0.32 0.89
N VAL A 214 -14.27 0.61 1.55
CA VAL A 214 -13.37 0.33 2.67
C VAL A 214 -14.08 0.77 3.95
N GLY A 215 -14.36 -0.18 4.84
CA GLY A 215 -14.83 0.11 6.19
C GLY A 215 -13.71 -0.05 7.20
N ASP A 216 -13.32 1.03 7.88
CA ASP A 216 -12.49 0.95 9.08
C ASP A 216 -13.36 0.47 10.25
N GLY A 217 -12.92 -0.54 11.00
CA GLY A 217 -13.71 -1.27 12.00
C GLY A 217 -14.16 -0.46 13.23
N GLY A 218 -14.10 0.88 13.18
CA GLY A 218 -14.49 1.78 14.28
C GLY A 218 -15.02 3.17 13.90
N HIS A 219 -14.92 3.63 12.65
CA HIS A 219 -15.49 4.92 12.21
C HIS A 219 -15.60 4.99 10.68
N THR A 220 -16.75 5.42 10.16
CA THR A 220 -16.96 5.66 8.73
C THR A 220 -16.35 7.01 8.33
N ASP A 221 -15.11 7.02 7.84
CA ASP A 221 -14.50 8.20 7.20
C ASP A 221 -14.60 8.06 5.66
N PRO A 222 -15.28 8.98 4.94
CA PRO A 222 -15.51 8.87 3.49
C PRO A 222 -14.25 9.04 2.61
N ALA A 223 -13.05 9.19 3.18
CA ALA A 223 -11.85 9.58 2.42
C ALA A 223 -10.97 8.43 1.88
N VAL A 224 -11.31 7.17 2.13
CA VAL A 224 -10.41 6.06 1.76
C VAL A 224 -10.71 5.51 0.36
N ARG A 225 -9.97 5.96 -0.65
CA ARG A 225 -9.99 5.36 -2.00
C ARG A 225 -8.99 4.22 -2.11
N ALA A 226 -9.49 3.01 -2.36
CA ALA A 226 -8.66 1.87 -2.75
C ALA A 226 -8.31 1.95 -4.26
N THR A 227 -7.02 1.82 -4.60
CA THR A 227 -6.55 1.68 -5.99
C THR A 227 -6.27 0.22 -6.31
#